data_AF-A0A7L5JS76-F1
#
_entry.id   AF-A0A7L5JS76-F1
#
_cell.length_a   1.000
_cell.length_b   1.000
_cell.length_c   1.000
_cell.angle_alpha   90.00
_cell.angle_beta   90.00
_cell.angle_gamma   90.00
#
_symmetry.space_group_name_H-M   'P 1'
#
loop_
_entity.id
_entity.type
_entity.pdbx_description
1 polymer ?
#
loop_
_entity_poly.entity_id
_entity_poly.type
_entity_poly.pdbx_seq_one_letter_code
_entity_poly.pdbx_strand_id
1 'polypeptide(L)'
;MNFINKLKNHKDFKNWNINIKKDTDTVFRAMIDYKAKSHLEDYHLKIEVSNRNKIFLQTDSLKYENIDRVNVYSIDELIKMKTIAFSGRDKIRDFYDLGYLLEKYPKNFSKESLFAVHEKVSYAGTEELNLLLKDEVKKHKLVSSKDIDITDNYSQNILKKVEILIENKNNLEQKKTFKLKDKAISKNQGIEK
;
A
#
# COMPACT_ATOMS: atom_id res chain seq x y z
N MET A 1 -20.48 -5.69 -12.04
CA MET A 1 -19.66 -4.65 -11.39
C MET A 1 -20.51 -3.74 -10.50
N ASN A 2 -21.65 -3.25 -10.99
CA ASN A 2 -22.65 -2.57 -10.17
C ASN A 2 -23.09 -3.45 -8.98
N PHE A 3 -22.90 -2.95 -7.77
CA PHE A 3 -23.18 -3.67 -6.52
C PHE A 3 -24.48 -3.24 -5.84
N ILE A 4 -25.26 -2.32 -6.41
CA ILE A 4 -26.45 -1.75 -5.74
C ILE A 4 -27.47 -2.82 -5.40
N ASN A 5 -27.70 -3.80 -6.28
CA ASN A 5 -28.63 -4.89 -5.99
C ASN A 5 -28.19 -5.74 -4.79
N LYS A 6 -26.88 -5.84 -4.50
CA LYS A 6 -26.39 -6.53 -3.30
C LYS A 6 -26.67 -5.75 -2.02
N LEU A 7 -26.72 -4.41 -2.11
CA LEU A 7 -27.02 -3.55 -0.97
C LEU A 7 -28.50 -3.55 -0.57
N LYS A 8 -29.41 -3.84 -1.52
CA LYS A 8 -30.87 -3.88 -1.27
C LYS A 8 -31.29 -4.83 -0.15
N ASN A 9 -30.46 -5.85 0.13
CA ASN A 9 -30.71 -6.83 1.18
C ASN A 9 -30.44 -6.28 2.59
N HIS A 10 -29.78 -5.11 2.71
CA HIS A 10 -29.52 -4.49 3.99
C HIS A 10 -30.80 -3.84 4.55
N LYS A 11 -31.11 -4.08 5.83
CA LYS A 11 -32.31 -3.56 6.51
C LYS A 11 -32.48 -2.04 6.38
N ASP A 12 -31.37 -1.30 6.40
CA ASP A 12 -31.35 0.16 6.35
C ASP A 12 -31.25 0.74 4.94
N PHE A 13 -31.25 -0.09 3.90
CA PHE A 13 -31.06 0.35 2.51
C PHE A 13 -32.05 1.47 2.10
N LYS A 14 -33.30 1.37 2.55
CA LYS A 14 -34.36 2.36 2.27
C LYS A 14 -34.07 3.74 2.88
N ASN A 15 -33.21 3.79 3.91
CA ASN A 15 -32.85 5.01 4.62
C ASN A 15 -31.57 5.66 4.06
N TRP A 16 -30.91 5.02 3.10
CA TRP A 16 -29.67 5.51 2.50
C TRP A 16 -29.96 6.31 1.23
N ASN A 17 -29.25 7.43 1.05
CA ASN A 17 -29.23 8.15 -0.22
C ASN A 17 -27.97 7.74 -1.00
N ILE A 18 -28.17 7.11 -2.15
CA ILE A 18 -27.08 6.54 -2.96
C ILE A 18 -26.88 7.39 -4.21
N ASN A 19 -25.73 8.04 -4.30
CA ASN A 19 -25.33 8.84 -5.45
C ASN A 19 -24.29 8.09 -6.29
N ILE A 20 -24.70 7.64 -7.49
CA ILE A 20 -23.79 6.99 -8.45
C ILE A 20 -22.92 8.07 -9.09
N LYS A 21 -21.61 8.00 -8.85
CA LYS A 21 -20.63 8.97 -9.40
C LYS A 21 -20.01 8.51 -10.71
N LYS A 22 -19.86 7.20 -10.91
CA LYS A 22 -19.38 6.59 -12.17
C LYS A 22 -20.02 5.23 -12.37
N ASP A 23 -20.45 4.95 -13.58
CA ASP A 23 -20.89 3.64 -14.05
C ASP A 23 -20.38 3.46 -15.48
N THR A 24 -19.29 2.70 -15.64
CA THR A 24 -18.67 2.40 -16.94
C THR A 24 -18.32 0.91 -16.99
N ASP A 25 -17.74 0.41 -18.08
CA ASP A 25 -17.31 -1.00 -18.14
C ASP A 25 -16.12 -1.33 -17.23
N THR A 26 -15.35 -0.30 -16.85
CA THR A 26 -14.09 -0.47 -16.12
C THR A 26 -14.13 -0.03 -14.67
N VAL A 27 -15.05 0.89 -14.31
CA VAL A 27 -15.18 1.42 -12.95
C VAL A 27 -16.65 1.63 -12.59
N PHE A 28 -17.02 1.20 -11.39
CA PHE A 28 -18.28 1.58 -10.74
C PHE A 28 -17.99 2.29 -9.42
N ARG A 29 -18.59 3.46 -9.18
CA ARG A 29 -18.38 4.26 -7.98
C ARG A 29 -19.69 4.84 -7.47
N ALA A 30 -19.98 4.64 -6.20
CA ALA A 30 -21.12 5.26 -5.52
C ALA A 30 -20.68 5.92 -4.20
N MET A 31 -21.37 7.00 -3.85
CA MET A 31 -21.33 7.63 -2.52
C MET A 31 -22.64 7.27 -1.82
N ILE A 32 -22.54 6.67 -0.63
CA ILE A 32 -23.70 6.30 0.18
C ILE A 32 -23.76 7.26 1.37
N ASP A 33 -24.81 8.07 1.41
CA ASP A 33 -25.21 8.79 2.60
C ASP A 33 -26.03 7.85 3.49
N TYR A 34 -25.42 7.46 4.61
CA TYR A 34 -26.04 6.65 5.66
C TYR A 34 -26.22 7.46 6.95
N LYS A 35 -26.26 8.80 6.83
CA LYS A 35 -26.46 9.78 7.91
C LYS A 35 -25.34 9.82 8.96
N ALA A 36 -24.16 9.28 8.66
CA ALA A 36 -23.01 9.42 9.54
C ALA A 36 -22.45 10.85 9.50
N LYS A 37 -21.96 11.31 10.65
CA LYS A 37 -21.29 12.58 10.82
C LYS A 37 -19.86 12.34 11.28
N SER A 38 -18.91 13.09 10.72
CA SER A 38 -17.54 13.21 11.22
C SER A 38 -17.37 14.53 11.97
N HIS A 39 -16.19 14.77 12.54
CA HIS A 39 -15.86 16.09 13.12
C HIS A 39 -15.75 17.21 12.09
N LEU A 40 -15.68 16.87 10.79
CA LEU A 40 -15.60 17.85 9.72
C LEU A 40 -16.96 18.14 9.10
N GLU A 41 -17.81 17.12 8.88
CA GLU A 41 -19.09 17.24 8.18
C GLU A 41 -19.75 15.86 7.96
N ASP A 42 -20.77 15.79 7.10
CA ASP A 42 -21.38 14.57 6.57
C ASP A 42 -20.34 13.57 6.06
N TYR A 43 -20.38 12.36 6.62
CA TYR A 43 -19.40 11.32 6.37
C TYR A 43 -19.97 10.23 5.49
N HIS A 44 -19.99 10.52 4.19
CA HIS A 44 -20.47 9.60 3.17
C HIS A 44 -19.53 8.40 2.99
N LEU A 45 -20.09 7.20 2.83
CA LEU A 45 -19.32 6.01 2.49
C LEU A 45 -19.09 5.96 0.98
N LYS A 46 -17.85 6.13 0.54
CA LYS A 46 -17.44 5.91 -0.85
C LYS A 46 -17.15 4.43 -1.06
N ILE A 47 -17.83 3.80 -2.01
CA ILE A 47 -17.49 2.45 -2.48
C ILE A 47 -17.14 2.54 -3.97
N GLU A 48 -16.00 1.95 -4.33
CA GLU A 48 -15.48 1.92 -5.69
C GLU A 48 -15.05 0.50 -6.06
N VAL A 49 -15.43 0.07 -7.26
CA VAL A 49 -15.06 -1.22 -7.82
C VAL A 49 -14.35 -0.99 -9.16
N SER A 50 -13.19 -1.59 -9.32
CA SER A 50 -12.43 -1.61 -10.57
C SER A 50 -12.55 -2.99 -11.22
N ASN A 51 -12.87 -3.02 -12.51
CA ASN A 51 -12.92 -4.24 -13.32
C ASN A 51 -11.64 -4.45 -14.14
N ARG A 52 -10.71 -3.48 -14.13
CA ARG A 52 -9.51 -3.49 -15.00
C ARG A 52 -8.59 -4.67 -14.73
N ASN A 53 -8.46 -5.07 -13.47
CA ASN A 53 -7.57 -6.16 -13.04
C ASN A 53 -8.31 -7.49 -12.88
N LYS A 54 -9.54 -7.61 -13.38
CA LYS A 54 -10.36 -8.82 -13.21
C LYS A 54 -9.67 -10.06 -13.76
N ILE A 55 -8.99 -9.94 -14.91
CA ILE A 55 -8.29 -11.09 -15.50
C ILE A 55 -7.18 -11.60 -14.58
N PHE A 56 -6.40 -10.70 -13.96
CA PHE A 56 -5.31 -11.08 -13.06
C PHE A 56 -5.80 -11.74 -11.77
N LEU A 57 -7.01 -11.41 -11.33
CA LEU A 57 -7.68 -12.10 -10.22
C LEU A 57 -8.18 -13.50 -10.62
N GLN A 58 -8.56 -13.69 -11.88
CA GLN A 58 -9.04 -14.99 -12.40
C GLN A 58 -7.89 -15.93 -12.75
N THR A 59 -6.71 -15.39 -13.09
CA THR A 59 -5.51 -16.15 -13.44
C THR A 59 -4.53 -16.29 -12.26
N ASP A 60 -4.99 -16.04 -11.03
CA ASP A 60 -4.20 -16.08 -9.78
C ASP A 60 -2.88 -15.28 -9.83
N SER A 61 -2.81 -14.29 -10.72
CA SER A 61 -1.64 -13.42 -10.88
C SER A 61 -1.64 -12.29 -9.85
N LEU A 62 -2.83 -11.90 -9.37
CA LEU A 62 -3.01 -10.94 -8.29
C LEU A 62 -3.47 -11.68 -7.03
N LYS A 63 -2.59 -11.72 -6.03
CA LYS A 63 -2.77 -12.53 -4.83
C LYS A 63 -3.67 -11.86 -3.79
N TYR A 64 -4.54 -12.65 -3.18
CA TYR A 64 -5.38 -12.26 -2.06
C TYR A 64 -5.49 -13.40 -1.06
N GLU A 65 -5.89 -13.07 0.16
CA GLU A 65 -6.13 -13.99 1.27
C GLU A 65 -7.52 -13.74 1.86
N ASN A 66 -8.08 -14.74 2.54
CA ASN A 66 -9.36 -14.60 3.23
C ASN A 66 -9.10 -14.33 4.71
N ILE A 67 -9.54 -13.16 5.17
CA ILE A 67 -9.48 -12.75 6.59
C ILE A 67 -10.92 -12.51 7.04
N ASP A 68 -11.39 -13.27 8.01
CA ASP A 68 -12.76 -13.15 8.56
C ASP A 68 -13.85 -13.11 7.48
N ARG A 69 -13.75 -14.01 6.48
CA ARG A 69 -14.67 -14.13 5.34
C ARG A 69 -14.60 -12.96 4.34
N VAL A 70 -13.60 -12.09 4.44
CA VAL A 70 -13.33 -11.01 3.49
C VAL A 70 -12.08 -11.33 2.71
N ASN A 71 -12.17 -11.26 1.37
CA ASN A 71 -10.99 -11.38 0.51
C ASN A 71 -10.23 -10.05 0.52
N VAL A 72 -8.98 -10.10 0.96
CA VAL A 72 -8.08 -8.95 1.10
C VAL A 72 -6.84 -9.22 0.27
N TYR A 73 -6.34 -8.22 -0.47
CA TYR A 73 -5.08 -8.36 -1.20
C TYR A 73 -3.94 -8.73 -0.25
N SER A 74 -3.02 -9.57 -0.71
CA SER A 74 -1.85 -9.94 0.10
C SER A 74 -1.01 -8.69 0.40
N ILE A 75 -0.23 -8.76 1.48
CA ILE A 75 0.68 -7.68 1.88
C ILE A 75 1.62 -7.27 0.73
N ASP A 76 2.14 -8.22 -0.05
CA ASP A 76 3.00 -7.92 -1.22
C ASP A 76 2.28 -7.06 -2.26
N GLU A 77 1.02 -7.37 -2.55
CA GLU A 77 0.21 -6.62 -3.52
C GLU A 77 -0.18 -5.24 -2.95
N LEU A 78 -0.51 -5.16 -1.67
CA LEU A 78 -0.78 -3.88 -1.00
C LEU A 78 0.44 -2.95 -1.03
N ILE A 79 1.65 -3.48 -0.77
CA ILE A 79 2.89 -2.71 -0.86
C ILE A 79 3.07 -2.18 -2.28
N LYS A 80 2.97 -3.03 -3.32
CA LYS A 80 3.10 -2.60 -4.73
C LYS A 80 2.10 -1.51 -5.08
N MET A 81 0.83 -1.70 -4.73
CA MET A 81 -0.23 -0.71 -5.00
C MET A 81 0.06 0.62 -4.28
N LYS A 82 0.52 0.57 -3.03
CA LYS A 82 0.87 1.77 -2.26
C LYS A 82 2.11 2.47 -2.78
N THR A 83 3.14 1.74 -3.18
CA THR A 83 4.34 2.30 -3.84
C THR A 83 3.94 3.04 -5.11
N ILE A 84 3.18 2.39 -6.01
CA ILE A 84 2.75 3.01 -7.28
C ILE A 84 1.91 4.26 -7.01
N ALA A 85 0.98 4.19 -6.04
CA ALA A 85 0.19 5.35 -5.65
C ALA A 85 1.07 6.48 -5.12
N PHE A 86 1.95 6.23 -4.15
CA PHE A 86 2.80 7.25 -3.57
C PHE A 86 3.74 7.89 -4.60
N SER A 87 4.33 7.11 -5.51
CA SER A 87 5.18 7.64 -6.58
C SER A 87 4.39 8.50 -7.58
N GLY A 88 3.13 8.16 -7.87
CA GLY A 88 2.33 8.81 -8.91
C GLY A 88 1.42 9.96 -8.45
N ARG A 89 1.28 10.22 -7.15
CA ARG A 89 0.39 11.29 -6.63
C ARG A 89 0.85 11.85 -5.29
N ASP A 90 0.61 13.14 -5.09
CA ASP A 90 0.95 13.85 -3.87
C ASP A 90 -0.15 13.68 -2.81
N LYS A 91 -0.24 12.47 -2.27
CA LYS A 91 -1.15 12.11 -1.18
C LYS A 91 -0.36 11.54 -0.02
N ILE A 92 -0.17 12.37 1.01
CA ILE A 92 0.69 12.04 2.15
C ILE A 92 0.24 10.81 2.95
N ARG A 93 -1.04 10.43 2.87
CA ARG A 93 -1.53 9.17 3.47
C ARG A 93 -0.88 7.93 2.85
N ASP A 94 -0.55 7.95 1.56
CA ASP A 94 0.13 6.81 0.93
C ASP A 94 1.54 6.64 1.49
N PHE A 95 2.23 7.75 1.79
CA PHE A 95 3.52 7.71 2.47
C PHE A 95 3.40 7.15 3.89
N TYR A 96 2.40 7.61 4.65
CA TYR A 96 2.12 7.12 5.99
C TYR A 96 1.87 5.60 6.01
N ASP A 97 1.02 5.11 5.12
CA ASP A 97 0.69 3.68 5.01
C ASP A 97 1.92 2.86 4.62
N LEU A 98 2.78 3.37 3.71
CA LEU A 98 4.05 2.74 3.38
C LEU A 98 4.99 2.66 4.58
N GLY A 99 5.06 3.70 5.40
CA GLY A 99 5.86 3.67 6.62
C GLY A 99 5.36 2.62 7.62
N TYR A 100 4.04 2.49 7.79
CA TYR A 100 3.45 1.40 8.58
C TYR A 100 3.81 0.01 8.02
N LEU A 101 3.64 -0.18 6.70
CA LEU A 101 3.97 -1.44 6.03
C LEU A 101 5.46 -1.77 6.14
N LEU A 102 6.34 -0.78 6.03
CA LEU A 102 7.78 -0.93 6.18
C LEU A 102 8.15 -1.34 7.62
N GLU A 103 7.42 -0.84 8.60
CA GLU A 103 7.60 -1.20 10.00
C GLU A 103 7.21 -2.65 10.28
N LYS A 104 6.01 -3.05 9.84
CA LYS A 104 5.43 -4.37 10.17
C LYS A 104 5.89 -5.49 9.23
N TYR A 105 6.11 -5.17 7.96
CA TYR A 105 6.38 -6.15 6.90
C TYR A 105 7.63 -5.82 6.06
N PRO A 106 8.79 -5.51 6.67
CA PRO A 106 9.98 -5.06 5.93
C PRO A 106 10.49 -6.09 4.90
N LYS A 107 10.27 -7.39 5.14
CA LYS A 107 10.72 -8.47 4.26
C LYS A 107 9.93 -8.54 2.95
N ASN A 108 8.68 -8.05 2.95
CA ASN A 108 7.77 -8.08 1.82
C ASN A 108 8.07 -6.99 0.78
N PHE A 109 8.88 -5.99 1.13
CA PHE A 109 9.31 -4.97 0.19
C PHE A 109 10.28 -5.57 -0.84
N SER A 110 9.93 -5.42 -2.12
CA SER A 110 10.84 -5.71 -3.24
C SER A 110 11.95 -4.65 -3.32
N LYS A 111 13.02 -4.94 -4.06
CA LYS A 111 14.11 -3.97 -4.26
C LYS A 111 13.60 -2.77 -5.04
N GLU A 112 12.77 -3.02 -6.03
CA GLU A 112 12.11 -2.03 -6.89
C GLU A 112 11.19 -1.12 -6.06
N SER A 113 10.39 -1.70 -5.16
CA SER A 113 9.53 -0.93 -4.25
C SER A 113 10.35 -0.02 -3.33
N LEU A 114 11.47 -0.51 -2.78
CA LEU A 114 12.33 0.29 -1.91
C LEU A 114 12.96 1.45 -2.67
N PHE A 115 13.47 1.22 -3.88
CA PHE A 115 14.02 2.30 -4.71
C PHE A 115 12.97 3.34 -5.08
N ALA A 116 11.77 2.93 -5.49
CA ALA A 116 10.70 3.86 -5.82
C ALA A 116 10.27 4.72 -4.62
N VAL A 117 10.25 4.14 -3.41
CA VAL A 117 9.99 4.92 -2.17
C VAL A 117 11.15 5.86 -1.89
N HIS A 118 12.39 5.38 -1.95
CA HIS A 118 13.59 6.20 -1.74
C HIS A 118 13.60 7.41 -2.68
N GLU A 119 13.48 7.20 -3.99
CA GLU A 119 13.47 8.27 -5.00
C GLU A 119 12.39 9.32 -4.74
N LYS A 120 11.15 8.89 -4.45
CA LYS A 120 10.05 9.83 -4.19
C LYS A 120 10.27 10.61 -2.90
N VAL A 121 10.78 9.98 -1.84
CA VAL A 121 11.09 10.67 -0.57
C VAL A 121 12.25 11.65 -0.73
N SER A 122 13.34 11.24 -1.38
CA SER A 122 14.48 12.11 -1.65
C SER A 122 14.11 13.30 -2.52
N TYR A 123 13.24 13.10 -3.52
CA TYR A 123 12.76 14.16 -4.39
C TYR A 123 11.84 15.15 -3.65
N ALA A 124 10.90 14.64 -2.84
CA ALA A 124 9.96 15.49 -2.10
C ALA A 124 10.64 16.26 -0.95
N GLY A 125 11.68 15.69 -0.34
CA GLY A 125 12.33 16.24 0.83
C GLY A 125 11.65 15.80 2.14
N THR A 126 12.45 15.37 3.11
CA THR A 126 11.94 14.81 4.37
C THR A 126 11.19 15.85 5.23
N GLU A 127 11.67 17.09 5.25
CA GLU A 127 11.03 18.19 6.02
C GLU A 127 9.63 18.48 5.49
N GLU A 128 9.47 18.60 4.17
CA GLU A 128 8.18 18.85 3.52
C GLU A 128 7.19 17.72 3.83
N LEU A 129 7.63 16.47 3.72
CA LEU A 129 6.79 15.31 4.04
C LEU A 129 6.34 15.30 5.50
N ASN A 130 7.20 15.69 6.44
CA ASN A 130 6.83 15.81 7.85
C ASN A 130 5.78 16.90 8.09
N LEU A 131 5.93 18.06 7.44
CA LEU A 131 4.95 19.16 7.53
C LEU A 131 3.58 18.72 6.98
N LEU A 132 3.57 18.10 5.79
CA LEU A 132 2.34 17.58 5.18
C LEU A 132 1.66 16.52 6.06
N LEU A 133 2.43 15.65 6.71
CA LEU A 133 1.90 14.65 7.63
C LEU A 133 1.25 15.30 8.86
N LYS A 134 1.92 16.28 9.47
CA LYS A 134 1.41 17.02 10.62
C LYS A 134 0.10 17.73 10.29
N ASP A 135 0.04 18.39 9.14
CA ASP A 135 -1.18 19.08 8.68
C ASP A 135 -2.33 18.10 8.43
N GLU A 136 -2.04 16.97 7.76
CA GLU A 136 -3.04 15.93 7.48
C GLU A 136 -3.61 15.33 8.77
N VAL A 137 -2.76 15.05 9.76
CA VAL A 137 -3.20 14.52 11.07
C VAL A 137 -4.04 15.55 11.83
N LYS A 138 -3.60 16.82 11.88
CA LYS A 138 -4.33 17.89 12.57
C LYS A 138 -5.71 18.11 11.95
N LYS A 139 -5.79 18.13 10.61
CA LYS A 139 -7.03 18.39 9.87
C LYS A 139 -8.02 17.24 9.97
N HIS A 140 -7.56 16.02 9.73
CA HIS A 140 -8.45 14.87 9.55
C HIS A 140 -8.59 13.97 10.78
N LYS A 141 -7.93 14.28 11.91
CA LYS A 141 -7.94 13.47 13.15
C LYS A 141 -7.74 11.97 12.85
N LEU A 142 -6.90 11.66 11.86
CA LEU A 142 -6.74 10.30 11.30
C LEU A 142 -6.16 9.30 12.31
N VAL A 143 -5.61 9.81 13.42
CA VAL A 143 -5.01 9.02 14.48
C VAL A 143 -5.82 9.24 15.75
N SER A 144 -6.60 8.25 16.16
CA SER A 144 -7.49 8.36 17.33
C SER A 144 -6.77 8.20 18.67
N SER A 145 -5.47 7.92 18.70
CA SER A 145 -4.75 7.66 19.95
C SER A 145 -3.28 8.08 19.85
N LYS A 146 -2.72 8.36 21.01
CA LYS A 146 -1.42 8.98 21.32
C LYS A 146 -0.19 8.15 20.89
N ASP A 147 -0.31 7.23 19.92
CA ASP A 147 0.67 6.16 19.68
C ASP A 147 1.54 6.36 18.43
N ILE A 148 1.18 7.31 17.55
CA ILE A 148 2.03 7.66 16.41
C ILE A 148 2.59 9.05 16.68
N ASP A 149 3.79 9.06 17.24
CA ASP A 149 4.62 10.24 17.30
C ASP A 149 5.11 10.53 15.87
N ILE A 150 4.30 11.28 15.10
CA ILE A 150 4.79 11.96 13.89
C ILE A 150 5.74 13.05 14.38
N THR A 151 6.92 12.60 14.82
CA THR A 151 8.04 13.45 15.16
C THR A 151 8.43 14.24 13.92
N ASP A 152 9.13 15.36 14.14
CA ASP A 152 9.85 16.07 13.07
C ASP A 152 10.86 15.22 12.31
N ASN A 153 11.07 13.96 12.72
CA ASN A 153 12.02 13.03 12.14
C ASN A 153 11.37 11.79 11.49
N TYR A 154 10.04 11.73 11.36
CA TYR A 154 9.36 10.53 10.82
C TYR A 154 9.87 10.17 9.43
N SER A 155 9.92 11.15 8.51
CA SER A 155 10.32 10.92 7.13
C SER A 155 11.78 10.51 7.01
N GLN A 156 12.67 11.08 7.83
CA GLN A 156 14.08 10.76 7.93
C GLN A 156 14.28 9.33 8.43
N ASN A 157 13.49 8.90 9.43
CA ASN A 157 13.52 7.55 9.95
C ASN A 157 13.08 6.52 8.90
N ILE A 158 12.01 6.82 8.15
CA ILE A 158 11.56 5.96 7.04
C ILE A 158 12.64 5.88 5.95
N LEU A 159 13.22 7.01 5.54
CA LEU A 159 14.28 7.04 4.53
C LEU A 159 15.48 6.18 4.94
N LYS A 160 15.99 6.39 6.16
CA LYS A 160 17.10 5.59 6.72
C LYS A 160 16.79 4.10 6.74
N LYS A 161 15.56 3.71 7.09
CA LYS A 161 15.13 2.31 7.10
C LYS A 161 15.10 1.72 5.70
N VAL A 162 14.62 2.48 4.71
CA VAL A 162 14.64 2.08 3.29
C VAL A 162 16.08 1.84 2.82
N GLU A 163 17.00 2.76 3.10
CA GLU A 163 18.42 2.65 2.76
C GLU A 163 19.06 1.38 3.35
N ILE A 164 18.83 1.12 4.64
CA ILE A 164 19.31 -0.09 5.32
C ILE A 164 18.76 -1.36 4.65
N LEU A 165 17.49 -1.37 4.27
CA LEU A 165 16.88 -2.53 3.61
C LEU A 165 17.43 -2.75 2.19
N ILE A 166 17.72 -1.68 1.46
CA ILE A 166 18.39 -1.74 0.15
C ILE A 166 19.78 -2.35 0.31
N GLU A 167 20.58 -1.83 1.25
CA GLU A 167 21.94 -2.32 1.51
C GLU A 167 21.94 -3.80 1.90
N ASN A 168 21.04 -4.19 2.80
CA ASN A 168 20.89 -5.59 3.21
C ASN A 168 20.55 -6.52 2.04
N LYS A 169 19.67 -6.10 1.14
CA LYS A 169 19.33 -6.89 -0.06
C LYS A 169 20.52 -7.01 -1.01
N ASN A 170 21.26 -5.91 -1.24
CA ASN A 170 22.48 -5.94 -2.05
C ASN A 170 23.53 -6.90 -1.48
N ASN A 171 23.75 -6.87 -0.16
CA ASN A 171 24.69 -7.76 0.53
C ASN A 171 24.27 -9.24 0.42
N LEU A 172 22.97 -9.53 0.47
CA LEU A 172 22.44 -10.89 0.28
C LEU A 172 22.63 -11.39 -1.16
N GLU A 173 22.43 -10.53 -2.16
CA GLU A 173 22.64 -10.85 -3.57
C GLU A 173 24.13 -11.16 -3.87
N GLN A 174 25.04 -10.34 -3.32
CA GLN A 174 26.48 -10.58 -3.43
C GLN A 174 26.87 -11.92 -2.81
N LYS A 175 26.43 -12.21 -1.57
CA LYS A 175 26.71 -13.49 -0.89
C LYS A 175 26.19 -14.70 -1.66
N LYS A 176 25.00 -14.61 -2.28
CA LYS A 176 24.47 -15.68 -3.14
C LYS A 176 25.35 -15.90 -4.37
N THR A 177 25.84 -14.82 -4.97
CA THR A 177 26.70 -14.86 -6.16
C THR A 177 28.04 -15.52 -5.86
N PHE A 178 28.68 -15.19 -4.73
CA PHE A 178 29.92 -15.86 -4.29
C PHE A 178 29.70 -17.36 -4.07
N LYS A 179 28.65 -17.76 -3.34
CA LYS A 179 28.34 -19.18 -3.10
C LYS A 179 28.09 -19.98 -4.39
N LEU A 180 27.50 -19.36 -5.41
CA LEU A 180 27.27 -20.00 -6.70
C LEU A 180 28.57 -20.20 -7.48
N LYS A 181 29.49 -19.22 -7.43
CA LYS A 181 30.82 -19.33 -8.03
C LYS A 181 31.63 -20.46 -7.37
N ASP A 182 31.62 -20.55 -6.03
CA ASP A 182 32.35 -21.61 -5.30
C ASP A 182 31.81 -23.02 -5.61
N LYS A 183 30.47 -23.16 -5.75
CA LYS A 183 29.84 -24.42 -6.18
C LYS A 183 30.16 -24.80 -7.64
N ALA A 184 30.29 -23.82 -8.53
CA ALA A 184 30.65 -24.08 -9.93
C ALA A 184 32.12 -24.53 -10.05
N ILE A 185 33.03 -23.90 -9.30
CA ILE A 185 34.45 -24.27 -9.25
C ILE A 185 34.65 -25.69 -8.72
N SER A 186 33.98 -26.04 -7.62
CA SER A 186 34.06 -27.39 -7.02
C SER A 186 33.46 -28.50 -7.89
N LYS A 187 32.43 -28.20 -8.71
CA LYS A 187 31.90 -29.16 -9.69
C LYS A 187 32.86 -29.41 -10.86
N ASN A 188 33.54 -28.38 -11.36
CA ASN A 188 34.49 -28.53 -12.47
C ASN A 188 35.76 -29.30 -12.06
N GLN A 189 36.19 -29.19 -10.79
CA GLN A 189 37.31 -29.96 -10.26
C GLN A 189 36.98 -31.45 -9.98
N GLY A 190 35.70 -31.85 -10.03
CA GLY A 190 35.26 -33.22 -9.80
C GLY A 190 35.05 -34.07 -11.07
N ILE A 191 35.22 -33.48 -12.26
CA ILE A 191 34.97 -34.15 -13.56
C ILE A 191 36.30 -34.62 -14.22
N GLU A 192 37.47 -34.27 -13.67
CA GLU A 192 38.78 -34.73 -14.16
C GLU A 192 39.27 -36.07 -13.56
N LYS A 193 38.36 -37.02 -13.28
CA LYS A 193 38.76 -38.39 -12.88
C LYS A 193 38.06 -39.46 -13.71
#